data_AF-A0A7X6PA57-F1
#
_entry.id   AF-A0A7X6PA57-F1
#
_cell.length_a   1.000
_cell.length_b   1.000
_cell.length_c   1.000
_cell.angle_alpha   90.00
_cell.angle_beta   90.00
_cell.angle_gamma   90.00
#
_symmetry.space_group_name_H-M   'P 1'
#
loop_
_entity.id
_entity.type
_entity.pdbx_description
1 polymer ?
#
loop_
_entity_poly.entity_id
_entity_poly.type
_entity_poly.pdbx_seq_one_letter_code
_entity_poly.pdbx_strand_id
1 'polypeptide(L)'
;MIYSEWHFGNDNIPLLATAIHNGHHFPLELVGFCGVDEKDRLREEDPYTSEFASLFPNYVVNYTSRFVVDLNRSLEKAVYLKPEDCWGLNPWLKPLPEEYLNKLYEDYDAWYSLLRYQIERMLKTHPFLIILDLHSYNYLRNGPETEPEPNTPDVIIGRSNLKSDYYPLIDSLREIMGNKTLQN
;
A
#
# COMPACT_ATOMS: atom_id res chain seq x y z
N MET A 1 -2.64 14.94 -7.46
CA MET A 1 -2.08 13.81 -8.24
C MET A 1 -2.32 12.47 -7.55
N ILE A 2 -2.39 12.42 -6.22
CA ILE A 2 -2.87 11.24 -5.50
C ILE A 2 -4.39 11.19 -5.54
N TYR A 3 -4.94 10.07 -6.01
CA TYR A 3 -6.36 9.79 -6.03
C TYR A 3 -6.63 8.63 -5.07
N SER A 4 -7.37 8.91 -3.99
CA SER A 4 -7.74 7.90 -3.00
C SER A 4 -9.21 8.04 -2.62
N GLU A 5 -9.85 6.92 -2.33
CA GLU A 5 -11.14 6.85 -1.66
C GLU A 5 -10.93 6.76 -0.15
N TRP A 6 -11.70 7.55 0.59
CA TRP A 6 -11.71 7.59 2.04
C TRP A 6 -13.12 7.26 2.52
N HIS A 7 -13.28 6.11 3.17
CA HIS A 7 -14.56 5.64 3.68
C HIS A 7 -14.50 5.50 5.19
N PHE A 8 -15.39 6.20 5.91
CA PHE A 8 -15.48 6.18 7.37
C PHE A 8 -16.92 5.86 7.78
N GLY A 9 -17.30 4.60 7.63
CA GLY A 9 -18.66 4.11 7.84
C GLY A 9 -19.02 3.87 9.30
N ASN A 10 -18.04 3.59 10.17
CA ASN A 10 -18.29 3.40 11.61
C ASN A 10 -17.07 3.74 12.47
N ASP A 11 -16.98 4.99 12.89
CA ASP A 11 -15.93 5.49 13.79
C ASP A 11 -15.98 4.87 15.21
N ASN A 12 -17.01 4.08 15.58
CA ASN A 12 -17.02 3.35 16.86
C ASN A 12 -16.20 2.05 16.83
N ILE A 13 -15.77 1.60 15.66
CA ILE A 13 -14.89 0.44 15.51
C ILE A 13 -13.45 0.97 15.40
N PRO A 14 -12.55 0.65 16.36
CA PRO A 14 -11.17 1.14 16.38
C PRO A 14 -10.29 0.37 15.38
N LEU A 15 -10.72 0.35 14.12
CA LEU A 15 -10.02 -0.32 13.02
C LEU A 15 -10.07 0.58 11.78
N LEU A 16 -8.92 0.74 11.13
CA LEU A 16 -8.76 1.38 9.84
C LEU A 16 -7.99 0.45 8.90
N ALA A 17 -8.58 0.08 7.77
CA ALA A 17 -7.89 -0.69 6.73
C ALA A 17 -7.31 0.25 5.66
N THR A 18 -6.13 -0.08 5.12
CA THR A 18 -5.51 0.66 4.04
C THR A 18 -5.14 -0.29 2.91
N ALA A 19 -5.34 0.14 1.66
CA ALA A 19 -4.88 -0.52 0.45
C ALA A 19 -4.13 0.51 -0.40
N ILE A 20 -2.89 0.80 -0.02
CA ILE A 20 -2.12 1.94 -0.55
C ILE A 20 -1.44 1.67 -1.90
N HIS A 21 -1.32 0.40 -2.28
CA HIS A 21 -0.74 -0.05 -3.56
C HIS A 21 -1.79 -0.66 -4.52
N ASN A 22 -3.08 -0.53 -4.23
CA ASN A 22 -4.18 -1.05 -5.06
C ASN A 22 -4.21 -0.45 -6.48
N GLY A 23 -3.78 0.80 -6.59
CA GLY A 23 -3.97 1.63 -7.77
C GLY A 23 -3.07 1.31 -8.95
N HIS A 24 -3.63 1.42 -10.16
CA HIS A 24 -2.88 1.44 -11.42
C HIS A 24 -2.92 2.83 -12.11
N HIS A 25 -3.69 3.79 -11.57
CA HIS A 25 -3.91 5.08 -12.21
C HIS A 25 -2.62 5.89 -12.29
N PHE A 26 -2.33 6.39 -13.49
CA PHE A 26 -1.22 7.29 -13.76
C PHE A 26 -1.78 8.65 -14.23
N PRO A 27 -1.44 9.77 -13.57
CA PRO A 27 -1.86 11.11 -14.01
C PRO A 27 -1.41 11.39 -15.44
N LEU A 28 -2.31 11.96 -16.25
CA LEU A 28 -2.08 12.19 -17.69
C LEU A 28 -0.83 13.03 -17.95
N GLU A 29 -0.54 13.99 -17.07
CA GLU A 29 0.62 14.88 -17.12
C GLU A 29 1.95 14.12 -16.99
N LEU A 30 1.92 12.96 -16.32
CA LEU A 30 3.11 12.13 -16.04
C LEU A 30 3.27 10.95 -17.01
N VAL A 31 2.22 10.55 -17.74
CA VAL A 31 2.24 9.38 -18.64
C VAL A 31 3.40 9.47 -19.65
N GLY A 32 3.64 10.65 -20.23
CA GLY A 32 4.73 10.87 -21.19
C GLY A 32 6.14 10.83 -20.61
N PHE A 33 6.27 10.70 -19.28
CA PHE A 33 7.54 10.53 -18.58
C PHE A 33 7.74 9.10 -18.08
N CYS A 34 6.68 8.31 -17.90
CA CYS A 34 6.75 6.97 -17.31
C CYS A 34 7.70 6.06 -18.10
N GLY A 35 8.73 5.56 -17.44
CA GLY A 35 9.73 4.65 -18.01
C GLY A 35 9.39 3.17 -17.85
N VAL A 36 8.38 2.84 -17.04
CA VAL A 36 7.96 1.46 -16.75
C VAL A 36 6.69 1.14 -17.53
N ASP A 37 6.70 0.01 -18.22
CA ASP A 37 5.53 -0.42 -18.97
C ASP A 37 4.38 -0.88 -18.05
N GLU A 38 3.18 -0.97 -18.60
CA GLU A 38 1.97 -1.32 -17.85
C GLU A 38 2.07 -2.67 -17.13
N LYS A 39 2.70 -3.67 -17.76
CA LYS A 39 2.80 -5.03 -17.24
C LYS A 39 3.79 -5.07 -16.09
N ASP A 40 4.93 -4.43 -16.24
CA ASP A 40 5.94 -4.31 -15.20
C ASP A 40 5.41 -3.52 -14.00
N ARG A 41 4.62 -2.47 -14.23
CA ARG A 41 3.94 -1.76 -13.14
C ARG A 41 2.96 -2.68 -12.40
N LEU A 42 2.10 -3.38 -13.13
CA LEU A 42 1.11 -4.29 -12.56
C LEU A 42 1.76 -5.44 -11.75
N ARG A 43 2.99 -5.84 -12.09
CA ARG A 43 3.73 -6.87 -11.33
C ARG A 43 4.15 -6.43 -9.93
N GLU A 44 4.33 -5.13 -9.72
CA GLU A 44 4.79 -4.55 -8.44
C GLU A 44 3.70 -3.76 -7.70
N GLU A 45 2.56 -3.53 -8.32
CA GLU A 45 1.34 -3.05 -7.69
C GLU A 45 0.55 -4.19 -7.04
N ASP A 46 -0.43 -3.82 -6.21
CA ASP A 46 -1.18 -4.74 -5.37
C ASP A 46 -2.68 -4.74 -5.77
N PRO A 47 -3.04 -5.10 -7.01
CA PRO A 47 -4.41 -5.00 -7.49
C PRO A 47 -5.38 -5.83 -6.64
N TYR A 48 -6.64 -5.40 -6.57
CA TYR A 48 -7.72 -6.03 -5.80
C TYR A 48 -7.58 -5.99 -4.28
N THR A 49 -6.52 -5.39 -3.71
CA THR A 49 -6.43 -5.18 -2.25
C THR A 49 -7.56 -4.29 -1.70
N SER A 50 -8.18 -3.46 -2.55
CA SER A 50 -9.41 -2.74 -2.23
C SER A 50 -10.59 -3.63 -1.87
N GLU A 51 -10.71 -4.83 -2.45
CA GLU A 51 -11.78 -5.77 -2.13
C GLU A 51 -11.69 -6.21 -0.66
N PHE A 52 -10.48 -6.46 -0.17
CA PHE A 52 -10.22 -6.78 1.24
C PHE A 52 -10.44 -5.58 2.15
N ALA A 53 -9.94 -4.40 1.76
CA ALA A 53 -10.09 -3.19 2.56
C ALA A 53 -11.57 -2.82 2.76
N SER A 54 -12.40 -2.99 1.73
CA SER A 54 -13.82 -2.66 1.75
C SER A 54 -14.67 -3.56 2.67
N LEU A 55 -14.13 -4.68 3.16
CA LEU A 55 -14.78 -5.53 4.16
C LEU A 55 -14.80 -4.89 5.55
N PHE A 56 -13.99 -3.84 5.76
CA PHE A 56 -13.90 -3.13 7.01
C PHE A 56 -14.74 -1.85 6.98
N PRO A 57 -15.29 -1.42 8.14
CA PRO A 57 -16.18 -0.26 8.19
C PRO A 57 -15.45 1.07 7.92
N ASN A 58 -14.14 1.13 8.13
CA ASN A 58 -13.34 2.31 7.87
C ASN A 58 -12.14 1.88 7.03
N TYR A 59 -11.99 2.47 5.85
CA TYR A 59 -10.90 2.14 4.95
C TYR A 59 -10.41 3.31 4.11
N VAL A 60 -9.18 3.19 3.63
CA VAL A 60 -8.58 4.08 2.64
C VAL A 60 -8.03 3.24 1.49
N VAL A 61 -8.47 3.51 0.28
CA VAL A 61 -7.96 2.86 -0.93
C VAL A 61 -7.28 3.90 -1.78
N ASN A 62 -6.00 3.68 -2.11
CA ASN A 62 -5.30 4.51 -3.08
C ASN A 62 -5.43 3.89 -4.49
N TYR A 63 -5.89 4.70 -5.44
CA TYR A 63 -6.04 4.30 -6.84
C TYR A 63 -4.90 4.80 -7.72
N THR A 64 -4.06 5.73 -7.23
CA THR A 64 -2.83 6.13 -7.91
C THR A 64 -1.77 5.04 -7.82
N SER A 65 -1.11 4.74 -8.95
CA SER A 65 0.00 3.79 -9.04
C SER A 65 1.13 4.15 -8.09
N ARG A 66 1.72 3.14 -7.44
CA ARG A 66 2.92 3.31 -6.59
C ARG A 66 4.12 3.86 -7.36
N PHE A 67 4.14 3.71 -8.69
CA PHE A 67 5.18 4.25 -9.57
C PHE A 67 5.05 5.78 -9.77
N VAL A 68 3.91 6.36 -9.41
CA VAL A 68 3.75 7.83 -9.34
C VAL A 68 4.26 8.31 -7.99
N VAL A 69 3.77 7.69 -6.91
CA VAL A 69 4.18 7.96 -5.54
C VAL A 69 3.88 6.75 -4.64
N ASP A 70 4.90 6.24 -3.97
CA ASP A 70 4.83 5.11 -3.05
C ASP A 70 4.54 5.62 -1.62
N LEU A 71 3.28 5.50 -1.22
CA LEU A 71 2.79 5.81 0.12
C LEU A 71 3.25 4.83 1.21
N ASN A 72 4.15 3.88 0.91
CA ASN A 72 4.78 3.00 1.91
C ASN A 72 6.28 3.33 2.09
N ARG A 73 6.70 4.52 1.64
CA ARG A 73 8.07 5.03 1.78
C ARG A 73 8.06 6.36 2.50
N SER A 74 9.20 6.77 3.05
CA SER A 74 9.36 8.15 3.52
C SER A 74 9.26 9.13 2.36
N LEU A 75 8.95 10.40 2.65
CA LEU A 75 8.77 11.45 1.64
C LEU A 75 9.95 11.51 0.65
N GLU A 76 11.19 11.39 1.15
CA GLU A 76 12.41 11.47 0.33
C GLU A 76 12.59 10.30 -0.64
N LYS A 77 11.83 9.21 -0.44
CA LYS A 77 11.85 7.98 -1.24
C LYS A 77 10.49 7.65 -1.86
N ALA A 78 9.51 8.53 -1.70
CA ALA A 78 8.15 8.31 -2.15
C ALA A 78 8.04 8.35 -3.68
N VAL A 79 8.88 9.16 -4.34
CA VAL A 79 9.00 9.15 -5.81
C VAL A 79 10.27 8.39 -6.18
N TYR A 80 10.14 7.33 -6.98
CA TYR A 80 11.31 6.59 -7.46
C TYR A 80 12.06 7.45 -8.48
N LEU A 81 13.30 7.85 -8.18
CA LEU A 81 14.07 8.72 -9.07
C LEU A 81 15.15 7.96 -9.84
N LYS A 82 15.57 6.80 -9.33
CA LYS A 82 16.61 5.98 -9.93
C LYS A 82 16.22 4.50 -9.96
N PRO A 83 16.85 3.67 -10.80
CA PRO A 83 16.55 2.25 -10.86
C PRO A 83 16.70 1.52 -9.53
N GLU A 84 17.63 1.94 -8.68
CA GLU A 84 17.84 1.32 -7.36
C GLU A 84 16.65 1.52 -6.42
N ASP A 85 15.82 2.53 -6.68
CA ASP A 85 14.58 2.79 -5.94
C ASP A 85 13.41 1.93 -6.46
N CYS A 86 13.56 1.32 -7.65
CA CYS A 86 12.48 0.75 -8.46
C CYS A 86 12.83 -0.65 -9.01
N TRP A 87 13.38 -1.54 -8.18
CA TRP A 87 13.70 -2.92 -8.58
C TRP A 87 14.63 -3.05 -9.81
N GLY A 88 15.47 -2.04 -10.06
CA GLY A 88 16.33 -1.98 -11.24
C GLY A 88 15.62 -1.52 -12.53
N LEU A 89 14.31 -1.23 -12.47
CA LEU A 89 13.54 -0.66 -13.57
C LEU A 89 13.84 0.83 -13.71
N ASN A 90 13.87 1.35 -14.93
CA ASN A 90 14.02 2.78 -15.13
C ASN A 90 12.67 3.50 -14.91
N PRO A 91 12.48 4.27 -13.82
CA PRO A 91 11.16 4.82 -13.49
C PRO A 91 10.70 5.90 -14.49
N TRP A 92 11.63 6.62 -15.11
CA TRP A 92 11.32 7.76 -15.99
C TRP A 92 12.15 7.75 -17.29
N LEU A 93 11.51 7.98 -18.44
CA LEU A 93 12.17 8.11 -19.76
C LEU A 93 13.06 9.35 -19.86
N LYS A 94 12.72 10.37 -19.08
CA LYS A 94 13.44 11.64 -18.96
C LYS A 94 13.21 12.18 -17.54
N PRO A 95 14.12 13.00 -16.99
CA PRO A 95 13.93 13.58 -15.67
C PRO A 95 12.57 14.26 -15.54
N LEU A 96 11.89 14.02 -14.42
CA LEU A 96 10.67 14.74 -14.08
C LEU A 96 10.97 16.23 -13.90
N PRO A 97 10.18 17.12 -14.51
CA PRO A 97 10.19 18.55 -14.18
C PRO A 97 9.99 18.77 -12.68
N GLU A 98 10.74 19.72 -12.12
CA GLU A 98 10.71 20.06 -10.70
C GLU A 98 9.30 20.42 -10.21
N GLU A 99 8.50 21.08 -11.06
CA GLU A 99 7.10 21.41 -10.78
C GLU A 99 6.26 20.18 -10.43
N TYR A 100 6.37 19.10 -11.21
CA TYR A 100 5.63 17.87 -10.95
C TYR A 100 6.14 17.13 -9.72
N LEU A 101 7.46 17.13 -9.51
CA LEU A 101 8.05 16.52 -8.33
C LEU A 101 7.60 17.21 -7.04
N ASN A 102 7.63 18.55 -7.01
CA ASN A 102 7.13 19.34 -5.89
C ASN A 102 5.63 19.10 -5.66
N LYS A 103 4.83 19.05 -6.74
CA LYS A 103 3.40 18.77 -6.64
C LYS A 103 3.12 17.39 -6.02
N LEU A 104 3.90 16.36 -6.35
CA LEU A 104 3.80 15.03 -5.77
C LEU A 104 4.14 15.03 -4.28
N TYR A 105 5.18 15.77 -3.86
CA TYR A 105 5.53 15.91 -2.45
C TYR A 105 4.46 16.64 -1.65
N GLU A 106 3.91 17.73 -2.19
CA GLU A 106 2.77 18.42 -1.56
C GLU A 106 1.55 17.52 -1.42
N ASP A 107 1.24 16.70 -2.43
CA ASP A 107 0.12 15.76 -2.37
C ASP A 107 0.37 14.63 -1.36
N TYR A 108 1.61 14.14 -1.27
CA TYR A 108 2.03 13.17 -0.25
C TYR A 108 1.79 13.73 1.16
N ASP A 109 2.27 14.95 1.43
CA ASP A 109 2.10 15.60 2.73
C ASP A 109 0.63 15.85 3.06
N ALA A 110 -0.17 16.27 2.07
CA ALA A 110 -1.62 16.44 2.23
C ALA A 110 -2.31 15.10 2.56
N TRP A 111 -1.94 14.02 1.87
CA TRP A 111 -2.49 12.68 2.10
C TRP A 111 -2.20 12.20 3.53
N TYR A 112 -0.95 12.29 3.98
CA TYR A 112 -0.58 11.90 5.34
C TYR A 112 -1.14 12.82 6.41
N SER A 113 -1.33 14.11 6.11
CA SER A 113 -2.00 15.05 7.02
C SER A 113 -3.46 14.65 7.24
N LEU A 114 -4.16 14.22 6.19
CA LEU A 114 -5.54 13.72 6.30
C LEU A 114 -5.61 12.39 7.08
N LEU A 115 -4.72 11.44 6.78
CA LEU A 115 -4.61 10.18 7.51
C LEU A 115 -4.35 10.43 9.00
N ARG A 116 -3.40 11.31 9.32
CA ARG A 116 -3.07 11.70 10.68
C ARG A 116 -4.28 12.31 11.40
N TYR A 117 -4.99 13.24 10.76
CA TYR A 117 -6.20 13.82 11.31
C TYR A 117 -7.24 12.76 11.68
N GLN A 118 -7.47 11.77 10.80
CA GLN A 118 -8.39 10.67 11.08
C GLN A 118 -7.93 9.80 12.25
N ILE A 119 -6.66 9.39 12.27
CA ILE A 119 -6.08 8.58 13.35
C ILE A 119 -6.22 9.31 14.69
N GLU A 120 -5.86 10.59 14.74
CA GLU A 120 -5.99 11.42 15.95
C GLU A 120 -7.47 11.56 16.37
N ARG A 121 -8.41 11.62 15.43
CA ARG A 121 -9.86 11.62 15.73
C ARG A 121 -10.29 10.32 16.39
N MET A 122 -9.92 9.16 15.82
CA MET A 122 -10.28 7.85 16.37
C MET A 122 -9.64 7.61 17.74
N LEU A 123 -8.40 8.04 17.96
CA LEU A 123 -7.71 7.90 19.25
C LEU A 123 -8.26 8.82 20.36
N LYS A 124 -9.05 9.85 20.03
CA LYS A 124 -9.78 10.64 21.04
C LYS A 124 -10.95 9.86 21.65
N THR A 125 -11.51 8.90 20.93
CA THR A 125 -12.66 8.10 21.35
C THR A 125 -12.29 6.68 21.77
N HIS A 126 -11.15 6.17 21.27
CA HIS A 126 -10.69 4.81 21.53
C HIS A 126 -9.31 4.79 22.17
N PRO A 127 -9.10 3.99 23.24
CA PRO A 127 -7.80 3.87 23.88
C PRO A 127 -6.75 3.14 23.02
N PHE A 128 -7.18 2.48 21.95
CA PHE A 128 -6.32 1.83 20.96
C PHE A 128 -6.93 1.94 19.55
N LEU A 129 -6.10 1.78 18.53
CA LEU A 129 -6.51 1.73 17.11
C LEU A 129 -5.70 0.63 16.41
N ILE A 130 -6.37 -0.22 15.65
CA ILE A 130 -5.75 -1.21 14.77
C ILE A 130 -5.72 -0.64 13.36
N ILE A 131 -4.53 -0.57 12.76
CA ILE A 131 -4.37 -0.22 11.35
C ILE A 131 -3.95 -1.48 10.60
N LEU A 132 -4.75 -1.88 9.62
CA LEU A 132 -4.45 -3.00 8.73
C LEU A 132 -3.94 -2.44 7.41
N ASP A 133 -2.63 -2.56 7.18
CA ASP A 133 -2.03 -2.19 5.89
C ASP A 133 -2.01 -3.41 4.97
N LEU A 134 -2.98 -3.44 4.06
CA LEU A 134 -3.29 -4.59 3.21
C LEU A 134 -2.50 -4.51 1.92
N HIS A 135 -1.72 -5.55 1.70
CA HIS A 135 -0.85 -5.72 0.54
C HIS A 135 -1.11 -7.07 -0.12
N SER A 136 -0.73 -7.16 -1.39
CA SER A 136 -0.62 -8.43 -2.11
C SER A 136 0.75 -8.51 -2.74
N TYR A 137 1.19 -9.71 -3.11
CA TYR A 137 2.49 -9.86 -3.72
C TYR A 137 2.46 -10.92 -4.82
N ASN A 138 3.33 -10.75 -5.81
CA ASN A 138 3.51 -11.74 -6.85
C ASN A 138 4.34 -12.90 -6.31
N TYR A 139 3.73 -14.07 -6.12
CA TYR A 139 4.41 -15.28 -5.66
C TYR A 139 5.36 -15.87 -6.73
N LEU A 140 5.19 -15.48 -8.01
CA LEU A 140 6.09 -15.77 -9.13
C LEU A 140 7.06 -14.61 -9.37
N ARG A 141 7.88 -14.31 -8.34
CA ARG A 141 8.80 -13.15 -8.36
C ARG A 141 9.77 -13.17 -9.53
N ASN A 142 10.27 -14.35 -9.91
CA ASN A 142 11.25 -14.49 -11.00
C ASN A 142 10.65 -14.42 -12.41
N GLY A 143 9.31 -14.31 -12.53
CA GLY A 143 8.61 -14.15 -13.80
C GLY A 143 7.42 -15.11 -13.93
N PRO A 144 6.48 -14.82 -14.86
CA PRO A 144 5.24 -15.60 -14.99
C PRO A 144 5.46 -17.06 -15.41
N GLU A 145 6.59 -17.36 -16.07
CA GLU A 145 6.96 -18.71 -16.53
C GLU A 145 7.89 -19.44 -15.53
N THR A 146 8.04 -18.91 -14.32
CA THR A 146 8.92 -19.50 -13.30
C THR A 146 8.12 -20.30 -12.29
N GLU A 147 8.79 -21.23 -11.61
CA GLU A 147 8.21 -21.89 -10.45
C GLU A 147 8.23 -20.95 -9.24
N PRO A 148 7.22 -21.02 -8.36
CA PRO A 148 7.24 -20.26 -7.12
C PRO A 148 8.39 -20.72 -6.22
N GLU A 149 8.89 -19.81 -5.38
CA GLU A 149 9.90 -20.19 -4.40
C GLU A 149 9.32 -21.23 -3.42
N PRO A 150 10.08 -22.29 -3.08
CA PRO A 150 9.61 -23.27 -2.10
C PRO A 150 9.22 -22.60 -0.77
N ASN A 151 8.08 -23.01 -0.22
CA ASN A 151 7.52 -22.46 1.03
C ASN A 151 7.10 -20.98 0.96
N THR A 152 6.76 -20.46 -0.22
CA THR A 152 6.12 -19.15 -0.36
C THR A 152 4.75 -19.17 0.35
N PRO A 153 4.52 -18.31 1.37
CA PRO A 153 3.30 -18.39 2.20
C PRO A 153 2.11 -17.69 1.57
N ASP A 154 0.95 -18.35 1.45
CA ASP A 154 -0.26 -17.73 0.88
C ASP A 154 -0.64 -16.39 1.56
N VAL A 155 -0.41 -16.30 2.87
CA VAL A 155 -0.66 -15.10 3.67
C VAL A 155 0.55 -14.78 4.55
N ILE A 156 0.98 -13.52 4.51
CA ILE A 156 2.02 -12.96 5.37
C ILE A 156 1.38 -12.00 6.36
N ILE A 157 1.64 -12.21 7.65
CA ILE A 157 1.25 -11.25 8.70
C ILE A 157 2.51 -10.53 9.17
N GLY A 158 2.69 -9.30 8.70
CA GLY A 158 3.82 -8.46 9.06
C GLY A 158 3.73 -7.99 10.52
N ARG A 159 4.84 -8.10 11.26
CA ARG A 159 4.95 -7.61 12.65
C ARG A 159 6.24 -6.88 12.97
N SER A 160 7.19 -6.81 12.04
CA SER A 160 8.52 -6.24 12.27
C SER A 160 8.50 -4.76 12.66
N ASN A 161 7.45 -4.04 12.27
CA ASN A 161 7.25 -2.62 12.61
C ASN A 161 6.55 -2.41 13.96
N LEU A 162 6.14 -3.49 14.64
CA LEU A 162 5.49 -3.42 15.95
C LEU A 162 6.51 -3.59 17.07
N LYS A 163 6.18 -3.04 18.24
CA LYS A 163 6.89 -3.38 19.48
C LYS A 163 6.70 -4.87 19.78
N SER A 164 7.74 -5.52 20.30
CA SER A 164 7.72 -6.95 20.65
C SER A 164 6.58 -7.34 21.59
N ASP A 165 6.10 -6.41 22.41
CA ASP A 165 4.98 -6.61 23.35
C ASP A 165 3.67 -6.99 22.62
N TYR A 166 3.53 -6.62 21.34
CA TYR A 166 2.36 -6.97 20.52
C TYR A 166 2.54 -8.28 19.74
N TYR A 167 3.72 -8.91 19.77
CA TYR A 167 3.95 -10.14 19.03
C TYR A 167 3.00 -11.28 19.41
N PRO A 168 2.67 -11.51 20.70
CA PRO A 168 1.70 -12.54 21.08
C PRO A 168 0.32 -12.34 20.44
N LEU A 169 -0.13 -11.08 20.28
CA LEU A 169 -1.40 -10.76 19.61
C LEU A 169 -1.37 -11.18 18.15
N ILE A 170 -0.25 -10.91 17.46
CA ILE A 170 -0.07 -11.32 16.06
C ILE A 170 0.02 -12.85 15.93
N ASP A 171 0.71 -13.52 16.84
CA ASP A 171 0.80 -14.97 16.86
C ASP A 171 -0.59 -15.62 17.08
N SER A 172 -1.41 -15.07 17.98
CA SER A 172 -2.81 -15.50 18.14
C SER A 172 -3.66 -15.27 16.89
N LEU A 173 -3.51 -14.12 16.21
CA LEU A 173 -4.19 -13.87 14.93
C LEU A 173 -3.79 -14.91 13.87
N ARG A 174 -2.49 -15.22 13.78
CA ARG A 174 -1.97 -16.25 12.87
C ARG A 174 -2.57 -17.63 13.16
N GLU A 175 -2.68 -18.02 14.42
CA GLU A 175 -3.30 -19.29 14.82
C GLU A 175 -4.79 -19.35 14.44
N ILE A 176 -5.53 -18.25 14.66
CA ILE A 176 -6.95 -18.16 14.27
C ILE A 176 -7.10 -18.30 12.76
N MET A 177 -6.21 -17.70 11.98
CA MET A 177 -6.23 -17.79 10.51
C MET A 177 -5.80 -19.18 10.02
N GLY A 178 -4.76 -19.77 10.62
CA GLY A 178 -4.24 -21.10 10.22
C GLY A 178 -5.17 -22.26 10.60
N ASN A 179 -5.99 -22.12 11.64
CA ASN A 179 -6.96 -23.14 12.06
C ASN A 179 -8.26 -23.12 11.24
N LYS A 180 -8.43 -22.16 10.33
CA LYS A 180 -9.57 -22.12 9.42
C LYS A 180 -9.20 -22.80 8.11
N THR A 181 -9.59 -24.06 7.95
CA THR A 181 -9.74 -24.64 6.62
C THR A 181 -10.78 -23.79 5.88
N LEU A 182 -10.41 -23.14 4.78
CA LEU A 182 -11.36 -22.50 3.88
C LEU A 182 -12.29 -23.61 3.36
N GLN A 183 -13.46 -23.75 3.98
CA GLN A 183 -14.51 -24.62 3.45
C GLN A 183 -15.07 -23.91 2.22
N ASN A 184 -14.80 -24.47 1.05
CA ASN A 184 -15.49 -24.13 -0.20
C ASN A 184 -16.97 -24.51 -0.12
#